data_AF-A0A2E9LPJ4-F1
#
_entry.id   AF-A0A2E9LPJ4-F1
#
_cell.length_a   1.000
_cell.length_b   1.000
_cell.length_c   1.000
_cell.angle_alpha   90.00
_cell.angle_beta   90.00
_cell.angle_gamma   90.00
#
_symmetry.space_group_name_H-M   'P 1'
#
loop_
_entity.id
_entity.type
_entity.pdbx_description
1 polymer ?
#
loop_
_entity_poly.entity_id
_entity_poly.type
_entity_poly.pdbx_seq_one_letter_code
_entity_poly.pdbx_strand_id
1 'polypeptide(L)'
;MQAGEETVFENQIVWISPNKRQDIEVYGKLIIKNSLLLWEQVEHQQTRLRIKDGGTLEINDSYSFGHNQYWINWDFESGSTVTLDHFVGDPWTSAGGALDYSAINYSTVKITFPREMHDSKIRVSDAHHVWFELFPPAGKHEISFPEKRQWTDWTVDMWPNTTVEVKDSYLYERDASISDDTHITVLDTPSGFSLGWAIGDSNGEPVNCELRDLGNPNADGGVFYEHKIWNLPCNNSSLTVKNSLLQRAWPVTWGQVSLVIRNSNLVDPRVFGGPATMENYDSTLDHVAAYQEGRIYIENSQIRYDIQVNDPNSSIHGFQVSPRDEDREIVVSEANGGAYIELATPGPPW
;
A
#
# COMPACT_ATOMS: atom_id res chain seq x y z
N MET A 1 -10.31 -13.92 18.99
CA MET A 1 -11.30 -13.59 20.03
C MET A 1 -12.68 -13.71 19.43
N GLN A 2 -13.58 -14.47 20.04
CA GLN A 2 -14.91 -14.80 19.50
C GLN A 2 -15.89 -13.63 19.64
N ALA A 3 -16.99 -13.71 18.88
CA ALA A 3 -18.09 -12.74 18.99
C ALA A 3 -18.66 -12.73 20.42
N GLY A 4 -18.89 -11.53 20.96
CA GLY A 4 -19.37 -11.32 22.34
C GLY A 4 -18.31 -11.43 23.43
N GLU A 5 -17.07 -11.79 23.10
CA GLU A 5 -15.94 -11.70 24.05
C GLU A 5 -15.39 -10.27 24.10
N GLU A 6 -14.93 -9.86 25.27
CA GLU A 6 -14.18 -8.62 25.48
C GLU A 6 -12.79 -8.96 26.04
N THR A 7 -11.75 -8.40 25.41
CA THR A 7 -10.37 -8.48 25.90
C THR A 7 -9.85 -7.07 26.12
N VAL A 8 -9.24 -6.84 27.29
CA VAL A 8 -8.68 -5.55 27.68
C VAL A 8 -7.20 -5.68 28.01
N PHE A 9 -6.37 -4.90 27.32
CA PHE A 9 -4.98 -4.66 27.68
C PHE A 9 -4.87 -3.26 28.28
N GLU A 10 -4.49 -3.19 29.55
CA GLU A 10 -4.40 -1.92 30.27
C GLU A 10 -3.12 -1.85 31.10
N ASN A 11 -2.36 -0.76 30.95
CA ASN A 11 -1.07 -0.52 31.62
C ASN A 11 -0.04 -1.64 31.35
N GLN A 12 0.06 -2.09 30.10
CA GLN A 12 0.93 -3.21 29.71
C GLN A 12 1.87 -2.87 28.55
N ILE A 13 2.99 -3.57 28.52
CA ILE A 13 3.78 -3.74 27.30
C ILE A 13 3.40 -5.10 26.70
N VAL A 14 2.80 -5.08 25.52
CA VAL A 14 2.36 -6.26 24.80
C VAL A 14 3.34 -6.54 23.66
N TRP A 15 4.06 -7.65 23.79
CA TRP A 15 4.95 -8.15 22.72
C TRP A 15 4.19 -9.07 21.78
N ILE A 16 4.19 -8.72 20.50
CA ILE A 16 3.53 -9.48 19.44
C ILE A 16 4.63 -10.07 18.55
N SER A 17 4.99 -11.31 18.85
CA SER A 17 6.09 -12.03 18.20
C SER A 17 5.57 -13.34 17.57
N PRO A 18 4.87 -13.27 16.41
CA PRO A 18 4.33 -14.46 15.76
C PRO A 18 5.45 -15.39 15.29
N ASN A 19 5.25 -16.70 15.47
CA ASN A 19 6.19 -17.74 15.04
C ASN A 19 5.79 -18.42 13.71
N LYS A 20 4.69 -17.99 13.10
CA LYS A 20 4.16 -18.47 11.81
C LYS A 20 3.25 -17.42 11.19
N ARG A 21 2.95 -17.54 9.90
CA ARG A 21 1.94 -16.72 9.23
C ARG A 21 0.54 -17.07 9.74
N GLN A 22 -0.01 -16.22 10.59
CA GLN A 22 -1.36 -16.35 11.10
C GLN A 22 -1.86 -14.99 11.60
N ASP A 23 -3.06 -14.60 11.19
CA ASP A 23 -3.69 -13.36 11.61
C ASP A 23 -4.23 -13.45 13.05
N ILE A 24 -4.24 -12.31 13.74
CA ILE A 24 -4.92 -12.10 15.01
C ILE A 24 -6.33 -11.60 14.70
N GLU A 25 -7.31 -12.49 14.78
CA GLU A 25 -8.69 -12.16 14.43
C GLU A 25 -9.53 -11.77 15.66
N VAL A 26 -10.24 -10.64 15.53
CA VAL A 26 -11.10 -10.03 16.54
C VAL A 26 -12.53 -9.97 16.01
N TYR A 27 -13.37 -10.87 16.52
CA TYR A 27 -14.81 -10.90 16.26
C TYR A 27 -15.63 -10.24 17.40
N GLY A 28 -15.02 -10.09 18.58
CA GLY A 28 -15.57 -9.42 19.76
C GLY A 28 -15.06 -8.00 19.94
N LYS A 29 -14.82 -7.56 21.18
CA LYS A 29 -14.32 -6.23 21.52
C LYS A 29 -12.89 -6.28 22.09
N LEU A 30 -11.96 -5.61 21.42
CA LEU A 30 -10.58 -5.45 21.87
C LEU A 30 -10.35 -4.02 22.34
N ILE A 31 -9.95 -3.86 23.60
CA ILE A 31 -9.67 -2.56 24.21
C ILE A 31 -8.20 -2.51 24.61
N ILE A 32 -7.50 -1.46 24.19
CA ILE A 32 -6.10 -1.19 24.54
C ILE A 32 -6.03 0.18 25.19
N LYS A 33 -5.48 0.27 26.40
CA LYS A 33 -5.41 1.51 27.19
C LYS A 33 -4.05 1.67 27.84
N ASN A 34 -3.47 2.87 27.80
CA ASN A 34 -2.22 3.17 28.50
C ASN A 34 -1.13 2.12 28.26
N SER A 35 -1.02 1.61 27.02
CA SER A 35 -0.23 0.43 26.71
C SER A 35 0.70 0.65 25.52
N LEU A 36 1.74 -0.16 25.44
CA LEU A 36 2.68 -0.18 24.31
C LEU A 36 2.64 -1.55 23.64
N LEU A 37 2.34 -1.57 22.35
CA LEU A 37 2.42 -2.75 21.50
C LEU A 37 3.75 -2.73 20.73
N LEU A 38 4.51 -3.81 20.83
CA LEU A 38 5.77 -3.99 20.09
C LEU A 38 5.65 -5.21 19.18
N TRP A 39 5.78 -4.98 17.88
CA TRP A 39 5.69 -6.02 16.86
C TRP A 39 7.07 -6.49 16.44
N GLU A 40 7.31 -7.80 16.53
CA GLU A 40 8.56 -8.41 16.13
C GLU A 40 8.27 -9.55 15.15
N GLN A 41 8.45 -9.28 13.86
CA GLN A 41 8.20 -10.23 12.78
C GLN A 41 9.51 -10.64 12.09
N VAL A 42 9.51 -11.67 11.25
CA VAL A 42 10.71 -12.06 10.47
C VAL A 42 10.55 -11.83 8.97
N GLU A 43 9.40 -11.35 8.55
CA GLU A 43 9.07 -10.99 7.16
C GLU A 43 7.93 -9.95 7.13
N HIS A 44 7.80 -9.22 6.02
CA HIS A 44 6.69 -8.28 5.84
C HIS A 44 5.34 -9.02 5.85
N GLN A 45 4.37 -8.45 6.59
CA GLN A 45 2.99 -8.96 6.66
C GLN A 45 2.90 -10.42 7.14
N GLN A 46 3.76 -10.84 8.07
CA GLN A 46 3.70 -12.19 8.65
C GLN A 46 2.37 -12.41 9.39
N THR A 47 1.93 -11.42 10.17
CA THR A 47 0.67 -11.45 10.91
C THR A 47 -0.03 -10.11 10.77
N ARG A 48 -1.35 -10.15 10.59
CA ARG A 48 -2.20 -8.95 10.64
C ARG A 48 -3.09 -8.97 11.86
N LEU A 49 -3.39 -7.79 12.42
CA LEU A 49 -4.53 -7.63 13.32
C LEU A 49 -5.78 -7.42 12.46
N ARG A 50 -6.82 -8.23 12.64
CA ARG A 50 -8.05 -8.14 11.83
C ARG A 50 -9.26 -7.96 12.71
N ILE A 51 -10.01 -6.88 12.48
CA ILE A 51 -11.30 -6.63 13.14
C ILE A 51 -12.40 -7.07 12.16
N LYS A 52 -13.13 -8.13 12.51
CA LYS A 52 -14.00 -8.88 11.58
C LYS A 52 -15.43 -8.98 12.10
N ASP A 53 -16.38 -9.13 11.18
CA ASP A 53 -17.79 -9.49 11.44
C ASP A 53 -18.47 -8.72 12.59
N GLY A 54 -18.35 -7.39 12.61
CA GLY A 54 -18.93 -6.56 13.68
C GLY A 54 -18.04 -6.38 14.92
N GLY A 55 -16.80 -6.85 14.87
CA GLY A 55 -15.82 -6.65 15.93
C GLY A 55 -15.52 -5.17 16.18
N THR A 56 -15.03 -4.88 17.39
CA THR A 56 -14.71 -3.52 17.83
C THR A 56 -13.25 -3.43 18.30
N LEU A 57 -12.57 -2.37 17.88
CA LEU A 57 -11.26 -1.98 18.39
C LEU A 57 -11.33 -0.60 19.03
N GLU A 58 -10.97 -0.51 20.30
CA GLU A 58 -10.83 0.76 21.03
C GLU A 58 -9.39 0.89 21.53
N ILE A 59 -8.67 1.92 21.08
CA ILE A 59 -7.33 2.23 21.55
C ILE A 59 -7.33 3.63 22.15
N ASN A 60 -6.88 3.74 23.41
CA ASN A 60 -6.79 5.01 24.13
C ASN A 60 -5.41 5.18 24.76
N ASP A 61 -4.80 6.35 24.61
CA ASP A 61 -3.51 6.71 25.26
C ASP A 61 -2.44 5.63 25.08
N SER A 62 -2.27 5.10 23.87
CA SER A 62 -1.47 3.91 23.63
C SER A 62 -0.62 4.01 22.38
N TYR A 63 0.39 3.14 22.31
CA TYR A 63 1.42 3.16 21.29
C TYR A 63 1.54 1.81 20.57
N SER A 64 1.88 1.81 19.28
CA SER A 64 2.19 0.58 18.55
C SER A 64 3.30 0.79 17.53
N PHE A 65 4.40 0.05 17.66
CA PHE A 65 5.57 0.20 16.78
C PHE A 65 6.17 -1.13 16.33
N GLY A 66 6.81 -1.11 15.17
CA GLY A 66 7.74 -2.16 14.76
C GLY A 66 8.98 -2.16 15.63
N HIS A 67 9.33 -3.32 16.18
CA HIS A 67 10.62 -3.52 16.83
C HIS A 67 11.75 -3.74 15.81
N ASN A 68 11.40 -4.04 14.56
CA ASN A 68 12.32 -4.27 13.47
C ASN A 68 11.79 -3.71 12.14
N GLN A 69 12.48 -3.98 11.02
CA GLN A 69 12.24 -3.34 9.72
C GLN A 69 10.96 -3.80 8.99
N TYR A 70 10.23 -4.78 9.51
CA TYR A 70 9.11 -5.39 8.79
C TYR A 70 7.79 -4.65 9.01
N TRP A 71 6.94 -4.67 7.97
CA TRP A 71 5.67 -3.94 8.00
C TRP A 71 4.64 -4.60 8.90
N ILE A 72 3.89 -3.76 9.61
CA ILE A 72 2.75 -4.15 10.43
C ILE A 72 1.48 -3.72 9.70
N ASN A 73 0.54 -4.65 9.56
CA ASN A 73 -0.72 -4.41 8.86
C ASN A 73 -1.91 -4.70 9.76
N TRP A 74 -2.85 -3.76 9.83
CA TRP A 74 -4.14 -3.96 10.50
C TRP A 74 -5.28 -3.84 9.49
N ASP A 75 -6.18 -4.82 9.45
CA ASP A 75 -7.31 -4.83 8.52
C ASP A 75 -8.62 -4.66 9.30
N PHE A 76 -9.46 -3.73 8.86
CA PHE A 76 -10.78 -3.45 9.42
C PHE A 76 -11.81 -3.88 8.36
N GLU A 77 -12.59 -4.92 8.64
CA GLU A 77 -13.56 -5.47 7.70
C GLU A 77 -14.96 -4.88 7.91
N SER A 78 -15.85 -5.19 6.96
CA SER A 78 -17.22 -4.68 6.95
C SER A 78 -17.96 -5.01 8.25
N GLY A 79 -18.69 -4.03 8.76
CA GLY A 79 -19.40 -4.05 10.04
C GLY A 79 -18.55 -3.66 11.25
N SER A 80 -17.23 -3.55 11.13
CA SER A 80 -16.39 -3.24 12.30
C SER A 80 -16.56 -1.81 12.81
N THR A 81 -16.12 -1.58 14.06
CA THR A 81 -16.06 -0.26 14.69
C THR A 81 -14.68 -0.03 15.25
N VAL A 82 -14.05 1.09 14.90
CA VAL A 82 -12.68 1.41 15.31
C VAL A 82 -12.64 2.82 15.91
N THR A 83 -12.12 2.92 17.13
CA THR A 83 -11.93 4.19 17.83
C THR A 83 -10.50 4.30 18.31
N LEU A 84 -9.80 5.33 17.82
CA LEU A 84 -8.45 5.69 18.22
C LEU A 84 -8.49 7.05 18.91
N ASP A 85 -8.04 7.13 20.16
CA ASP A 85 -7.96 8.36 20.94
C ASP A 85 -6.56 8.46 21.55
N HIS A 86 -5.78 9.49 21.19
CA HIS A 86 -4.35 9.58 21.54
C HIS A 86 -3.54 8.31 21.19
N PHE A 87 -3.84 7.68 20.06
CA PHE A 87 -3.08 6.54 19.56
C PHE A 87 -1.89 6.99 18.71
N VAL A 88 -0.66 6.61 19.05
CA VAL A 88 0.52 6.90 18.22
C VAL A 88 1.19 5.61 17.78
N GLY A 89 1.28 5.39 16.47
CA GLY A 89 1.91 4.17 15.97
C GLY A 89 2.24 4.21 14.49
N ASP A 90 2.85 3.13 13.99
CA ASP A 90 3.23 2.99 12.59
C ASP A 90 2.50 1.90 11.75
N PRO A 91 1.43 1.22 12.22
CA PRO A 91 0.80 0.18 11.41
C PRO A 91 0.18 0.79 10.15
N TRP A 92 0.34 0.10 9.02
CA TRP A 92 -0.45 0.39 7.82
C TRP A 92 -1.83 -0.25 7.98
N THR A 93 -2.91 0.51 7.81
CA THR A 93 -4.26 -0.03 7.98
C THR A 93 -5.01 -0.12 6.65
N SER A 94 -5.94 -1.07 6.55
CA SER A 94 -6.88 -1.15 5.43
C SER A 94 -8.31 -1.23 5.97
N ALA A 95 -9.24 -0.49 5.40
CA ALA A 95 -10.64 -0.45 5.81
C ALA A 95 -11.53 -0.95 4.69
N GLY A 96 -12.23 -2.08 4.79
CA GLY A 96 -13.08 -2.62 3.72
C GLY A 96 -14.56 -2.64 4.06
N GLY A 97 -15.42 -2.29 3.09
CA GLY A 97 -16.88 -2.39 3.22
C GLY A 97 -17.50 -1.27 4.05
N ALA A 98 -18.43 -1.61 4.96
CA ALA A 98 -19.08 -0.68 5.87
C ALA A 98 -18.33 -0.56 7.20
N LEU A 99 -17.96 0.66 7.59
CA LEU A 99 -17.11 0.90 8.75
C LEU A 99 -17.54 2.16 9.51
N ASP A 100 -17.55 2.10 10.85
CA ASP A 100 -17.54 3.31 11.69
C ASP A 100 -16.14 3.48 12.28
N TYR A 101 -15.42 4.49 11.80
CA TYR A 101 -14.04 4.76 12.20
C TYR A 101 -13.93 6.16 12.78
N SER A 102 -13.26 6.26 13.93
CA SER A 102 -12.87 7.55 14.49
C SER A 102 -11.41 7.54 14.96
N ALA A 103 -10.68 8.60 14.63
CA ALA A 103 -9.36 8.87 15.17
C ALA A 103 -9.29 10.32 15.64
N ILE A 104 -9.03 10.52 16.93
CA ILE A 104 -9.09 11.84 17.58
C ILE A 104 -7.88 12.10 18.47
N ASN A 105 -7.70 13.37 18.82
CA ASN A 105 -6.77 13.85 19.84
C ASN A 105 -5.34 13.36 19.63
N TYR A 106 -4.64 13.91 18.64
CA TYR A 106 -3.26 13.57 18.33
C TYR A 106 -3.05 12.08 18.01
N SER A 107 -4.01 11.47 17.28
CA SER A 107 -3.87 10.09 16.80
C SER A 107 -3.11 9.99 15.46
N THR A 108 -2.37 8.89 15.24
CA THR A 108 -1.82 8.53 13.94
C THR A 108 -2.86 7.83 13.08
N VAL A 109 -3.00 8.22 11.82
CA VAL A 109 -3.90 7.62 10.84
C VAL A 109 -3.14 7.33 9.55
N LYS A 110 -3.01 6.03 9.22
CA LYS A 110 -2.44 5.53 7.97
C LYS A 110 -3.38 4.47 7.41
N ILE A 111 -4.14 4.78 6.37
CA ILE A 111 -5.28 3.95 5.95
C ILE A 111 -5.40 3.88 4.42
N THR A 112 -5.49 2.65 3.91
CA THR A 112 -5.97 2.36 2.56
C THR A 112 -7.48 2.22 2.60
N PHE A 113 -8.17 3.00 1.76
CA PHE A 113 -9.58 2.88 1.46
C PHE A 113 -9.72 2.14 0.11
N PRO A 114 -10.08 0.85 0.11
CA PRO A 114 -10.27 0.02 -1.05
C PRO A 114 -11.56 0.39 -1.81
N ARG A 115 -11.68 -0.09 -3.05
CA ARG A 115 -12.80 0.20 -3.95
C ARG A 115 -14.16 -0.28 -3.43
N GLU A 116 -14.17 -1.26 -2.53
CA GLU A 116 -15.36 -1.89 -1.95
C GLU A 116 -15.95 -1.12 -0.76
N MET A 117 -15.41 0.05 -0.39
CA MET A 117 -16.01 0.87 0.66
C MET A 117 -17.45 1.25 0.32
N HIS A 118 -18.35 1.17 1.31
CA HIS A 118 -19.72 1.63 1.22
C HIS A 118 -20.29 1.91 2.62
N ASP A 119 -21.36 2.70 2.73
CA ASP A 119 -22.11 2.93 3.99
C ASP A 119 -21.22 3.24 5.21
N SER A 120 -20.11 3.93 5.00
CA SER A 120 -19.08 4.13 6.01
C SER A 120 -19.02 5.55 6.52
N LYS A 121 -18.61 5.69 7.77
CA LYS A 121 -18.40 6.98 8.41
C LYS A 121 -17.01 7.02 9.00
N ILE A 122 -16.15 7.80 8.37
CA ILE A 122 -14.75 7.90 8.76
C ILE A 122 -14.51 9.33 9.23
N ARG A 123 -14.10 9.48 10.49
CA ARG A 123 -13.83 10.77 11.09
C ARG A 123 -12.42 10.83 11.68
N VAL A 124 -11.66 11.81 11.22
CA VAL A 124 -10.33 12.10 11.71
C VAL A 124 -10.31 13.54 12.19
N SER A 125 -9.93 13.76 13.44
CA SER A 125 -9.87 15.11 14.01
C SER A 125 -8.63 15.28 14.87
N ASP A 126 -7.96 16.43 14.78
CA ASP A 126 -6.75 16.70 15.57
C ASP A 126 -5.67 15.62 15.42
N ALA A 127 -5.58 14.96 14.26
CA ALA A 127 -4.60 13.91 14.03
C ALA A 127 -3.25 14.53 13.63
N HIS A 128 -2.17 14.06 14.26
CA HIS A 128 -0.82 14.59 14.00
C HIS A 128 -0.15 13.97 12.76
N HIS A 129 -0.75 12.93 12.19
CA HIS A 129 -0.25 12.23 11.04
C HIS A 129 -1.41 11.59 10.28
N VAL A 130 -1.71 12.09 9.10
CA VAL A 130 -2.71 11.51 8.19
C VAL A 130 -2.03 11.08 6.90
N TRP A 131 -2.16 9.81 6.55
CA TRP A 131 -1.75 9.25 5.27
C TRP A 131 -2.85 8.36 4.72
N PHE A 132 -3.48 8.80 3.63
CA PHE A 132 -4.54 8.04 2.97
C PHE A 132 -4.08 7.48 1.63
N GLU A 133 -4.47 6.24 1.35
CA GLU A 133 -4.46 5.66 0.00
C GLU A 133 -5.90 5.44 -0.46
N LEU A 134 -6.29 6.09 -1.56
CA LEU A 134 -7.66 6.04 -2.08
C LEU A 134 -7.72 5.11 -3.29
N PHE A 135 -8.45 4.00 -3.22
CA PHE A 135 -8.87 3.20 -4.36
C PHE A 135 -10.33 3.53 -4.69
N PRO A 136 -10.60 4.36 -5.71
CA PRO A 136 -11.98 4.64 -6.12
C PRO A 136 -12.68 3.38 -6.64
N PRO A 137 -14.03 3.32 -6.60
CA PRO A 137 -14.78 2.27 -7.28
C PRO A 137 -14.60 2.34 -8.80
N ALA A 138 -15.00 1.30 -9.53
CA ALA A 138 -14.97 1.33 -11.00
C ALA A 138 -15.74 2.56 -11.56
N GLY A 139 -15.23 3.15 -12.63
CA GLY A 139 -15.77 4.36 -13.23
C GLY A 139 -14.74 5.49 -13.35
N LYS A 140 -15.25 6.72 -13.48
CA LYS A 140 -14.45 7.93 -13.68
C LYS A 140 -14.47 8.79 -12.42
N HIS A 141 -13.29 9.20 -11.98
CA HIS A 141 -13.12 9.97 -10.75
C HIS A 141 -12.20 11.16 -10.99
N GLU A 142 -12.55 12.27 -10.37
CA GLU A 142 -11.68 13.44 -10.26
C GLU A 142 -11.23 13.58 -8.81
N ILE A 143 -9.92 13.68 -8.59
CA ILE A 143 -9.32 13.72 -7.27
C ILE A 143 -8.42 14.95 -7.20
N SER A 144 -8.60 15.74 -6.15
CA SER A 144 -7.65 16.77 -5.74
C SER A 144 -7.25 16.50 -4.30
N PHE A 145 -5.97 16.65 -4.00
CA PHE A 145 -5.48 16.50 -2.65
C PHE A 145 -5.13 17.85 -2.04
N PRO A 146 -5.31 18.04 -0.71
CA PRO A 146 -4.79 19.19 -0.02
C PRO A 146 -3.27 19.23 -0.07
N GLU A 147 -2.71 20.39 0.26
CA GLU A 147 -1.28 20.55 0.41
C GLU A 147 -0.75 19.62 1.52
N LYS A 148 0.28 18.83 1.23
CA LYS A 148 0.88 17.97 2.26
C LYS A 148 1.75 18.74 3.23
N ARG A 149 2.03 18.09 4.35
CA ARG A 149 2.83 18.55 5.47
C ARG A 149 2.26 19.84 6.08
N GLN A 150 0.93 19.95 6.07
CA GLN A 150 0.18 21.07 6.62
C GLN A 150 -1.03 20.57 7.41
N TRP A 151 -1.45 21.36 8.38
CA TRP A 151 -2.74 21.18 9.05
C TRP A 151 -3.85 21.65 8.12
N THR A 152 -4.82 20.78 7.86
CA THR A 152 -5.90 21.05 6.90
C THR A 152 -7.20 20.38 7.32
N ASP A 153 -8.29 20.91 6.77
CA ASP A 153 -9.55 20.20 6.65
C ASP A 153 -9.60 19.54 5.25
N TRP A 154 -10.17 18.35 5.17
CA TRP A 154 -10.33 17.63 3.91
C TRP A 154 -11.53 16.70 3.98
N THR A 155 -12.30 16.64 2.90
CA THR A 155 -13.43 15.71 2.78
C THR A 155 -13.29 14.93 1.50
N VAL A 156 -13.50 13.62 1.58
CA VAL A 156 -13.54 12.72 0.44
C VAL A 156 -14.89 12.03 0.41
N ASP A 157 -15.55 12.08 -0.75
CA ASP A 157 -16.86 11.51 -1.01
C ASP A 157 -16.88 10.90 -2.42
N MET A 158 -16.29 9.72 -2.57
CA MET A 158 -16.18 8.99 -3.86
C MET A 158 -16.77 7.57 -3.82
N TRP A 159 -17.11 7.07 -2.64
CA TRP A 159 -17.70 5.75 -2.45
C TRP A 159 -19.18 5.87 -2.08
N PRO A 160 -20.03 4.88 -2.41
CA PRO A 160 -21.45 4.93 -2.08
C PRO A 160 -21.70 5.14 -0.58
N ASN A 161 -22.51 6.14 -0.24
CA ASN A 161 -22.92 6.46 1.14
C ASN A 161 -21.75 6.54 2.14
N THR A 162 -20.57 6.95 1.69
CA THR A 162 -19.35 6.95 2.50
C THR A 162 -18.76 8.34 2.50
N THR A 163 -18.57 8.88 3.70
CA THR A 163 -17.88 10.17 3.87
C THR A 163 -16.65 9.96 4.72
N VAL A 164 -15.51 10.44 4.20
CA VAL A 164 -14.26 10.58 4.96
C VAL A 164 -14.08 12.05 5.29
N GLU A 165 -14.16 12.37 6.58
CA GLU A 165 -14.00 13.72 7.11
C GLU A 165 -12.69 13.81 7.89
N VAL A 166 -11.81 14.71 7.45
CA VAL A 166 -10.59 15.08 8.14
C VAL A 166 -10.72 16.53 8.57
N LYS A 167 -10.50 16.80 9.86
CA LYS A 167 -10.62 18.13 10.44
C LYS A 167 -9.40 18.46 11.28
N ASP A 168 -8.86 19.66 11.09
CA ASP A 168 -7.73 20.20 11.85
C ASP A 168 -6.66 19.12 12.07
N SER A 169 -6.19 18.50 10.98
CA SER A 169 -5.26 17.37 11.05
C SER A 169 -4.09 17.57 10.11
N TYR A 170 -2.93 17.03 10.48
CA TYR A 170 -1.70 17.15 9.72
C TYR A 170 -1.62 16.10 8.60
N LEU A 171 -1.84 16.52 7.36
CA LEU A 171 -1.74 15.66 6.18
C LEU A 171 -0.27 15.37 5.86
N TYR A 172 0.19 14.15 6.06
CA TYR A 172 1.60 13.77 5.87
C TYR A 172 1.88 13.33 4.42
N GLU A 173 1.16 12.30 3.95
CA GLU A 173 1.24 11.78 2.58
C GLU A 173 -0.17 11.41 2.09
N ARG A 174 -0.28 11.13 0.79
CA ARG A 174 -1.55 10.92 0.09
C ARG A 174 -1.30 10.20 -1.22
N ASP A 175 -2.10 9.17 -1.41
CA ASP A 175 -1.93 8.23 -2.49
C ASP A 175 -3.27 8.07 -3.22
N ALA A 176 -3.20 8.03 -4.54
CA ALA A 176 -4.31 7.61 -5.39
C ALA A 176 -3.95 6.25 -5.97
N SER A 177 -4.91 5.34 -5.97
CA SER A 177 -4.69 4.00 -6.47
C SER A 177 -5.73 3.63 -7.52
N ILE A 178 -5.29 2.91 -8.55
CA ILE A 178 -6.09 2.51 -9.69
C ILE A 178 -6.26 1.00 -9.65
N SER A 179 -7.47 0.54 -9.89
CA SER A 179 -7.78 -0.88 -10.11
C SER A 179 -8.55 -1.06 -11.41
N ASP A 180 -8.97 -2.29 -11.69
CA ASP A 180 -9.69 -2.67 -12.89
C ASP A 180 -10.92 -1.79 -13.11
N ASP A 181 -11.15 -1.35 -14.35
CA ASP A 181 -12.24 -0.46 -14.75
C ASP A 181 -12.25 0.93 -14.08
N THR A 182 -11.11 1.37 -13.52
CA THR A 182 -11.00 2.65 -12.83
C THR A 182 -10.22 3.68 -13.64
N HIS A 183 -10.79 4.87 -13.80
CA HIS A 183 -10.20 5.99 -14.52
C HIS A 183 -10.11 7.20 -13.61
N ILE A 184 -8.91 7.58 -13.18
CA ILE A 184 -8.73 8.74 -12.29
C ILE A 184 -8.13 9.92 -13.04
N THR A 185 -8.61 11.12 -12.72
CA THR A 185 -7.97 12.39 -13.04
C THR A 185 -7.51 13.04 -11.75
N VAL A 186 -6.20 13.12 -11.53
CA VAL A 186 -5.63 13.89 -10.42
C VAL A 186 -5.36 15.31 -10.91
N LEU A 187 -5.94 16.29 -10.22
CA LEU A 187 -5.88 17.70 -10.59
C LEU A 187 -5.39 18.58 -9.44
N ASP A 188 -4.71 19.66 -9.80
CA ASP A 188 -4.29 20.76 -8.93
C ASP A 188 -3.65 20.31 -7.60
N THR A 189 -2.77 19.30 -7.68
CA THR A 189 -2.01 18.75 -6.55
C THR A 189 -0.51 19.01 -6.74
N PRO A 190 -0.04 20.27 -6.60
CA PRO A 190 1.33 20.66 -6.92
C PRO A 190 2.37 20.15 -5.91
N SER A 191 2.00 19.94 -4.64
CA SER A 191 2.90 19.27 -3.67
C SER A 191 3.04 17.78 -3.91
N GLY A 192 2.24 17.24 -4.82
CA GLY A 192 2.34 15.92 -5.40
C GLY A 192 1.42 14.86 -4.83
N PHE A 193 1.53 13.65 -5.34
CA PHE A 193 0.85 12.47 -4.84
C PHE A 193 1.63 11.23 -5.28
N SER A 194 1.30 10.11 -4.69
CA SER A 194 1.90 8.81 -4.97
C SER A 194 0.83 7.90 -5.61
N LEU A 195 1.23 7.00 -6.52
CA LEU A 195 0.30 6.22 -7.33
C LEU A 195 0.42 4.70 -7.13
N GLY A 196 -0.64 4.05 -6.66
CA GLY A 196 -0.81 2.60 -6.80
C GLY A 196 -1.47 2.24 -8.12
N TRP A 197 -1.00 1.19 -8.80
CA TRP A 197 -1.73 0.65 -9.97
C TRP A 197 -1.84 -0.86 -9.87
N ALA A 198 -2.99 -1.32 -9.38
CA ALA A 198 -3.31 -2.71 -9.22
C ALA A 198 -3.85 -3.29 -10.54
N ILE A 199 -3.22 -4.37 -11.01
CA ILE A 199 -3.46 -4.97 -12.33
C ILE A 199 -3.64 -6.47 -12.13
N GLY A 200 -4.88 -6.92 -12.06
CA GLY A 200 -5.23 -8.32 -11.93
C GLY A 200 -5.93 -8.88 -13.16
N ASP A 201 -5.80 -10.19 -13.38
CA ASP A 201 -6.80 -10.93 -14.16
C ASP A 201 -7.35 -12.11 -13.34
N SER A 202 -8.67 -12.16 -13.22
CA SER A 202 -9.41 -13.24 -12.55
C SER A 202 -10.16 -14.15 -13.53
N ASN A 203 -10.17 -13.82 -14.83
CA ASN A 203 -10.97 -14.49 -15.84
C ASN A 203 -10.19 -15.49 -16.69
N GLY A 204 -8.87 -15.61 -16.49
CA GLY A 204 -8.06 -16.76 -16.90
C GLY A 204 -7.41 -16.65 -18.28
N GLU A 205 -7.67 -15.59 -19.03
CA GLU A 205 -7.01 -15.34 -20.32
C GLU A 205 -5.77 -14.47 -20.10
N PRO A 206 -4.58 -14.88 -20.56
CA PRO A 206 -3.38 -14.08 -20.39
C PRO A 206 -3.52 -12.66 -20.96
N VAL A 207 -3.29 -11.66 -20.11
CA VAL A 207 -3.31 -10.25 -20.50
C VAL A 207 -1.89 -9.68 -20.54
N ASN A 208 -1.59 -8.92 -21.58
CA ASN A 208 -0.33 -8.20 -21.71
C ASN A 208 -0.55 -6.71 -21.52
N CYS A 209 0.20 -6.14 -20.60
CA CYS A 209 0.09 -4.78 -20.13
C CYS A 209 1.41 -4.05 -20.33
N GLU A 210 1.35 -2.76 -20.67
CA GLU A 210 2.55 -1.94 -20.78
C GLU A 210 2.33 -0.58 -20.14
N LEU A 211 3.25 -0.19 -19.25
CA LEU A 211 3.36 1.14 -18.65
C LEU A 211 4.70 1.76 -19.05
N ARG A 212 4.68 3.03 -19.44
CA ARG A 212 5.90 3.78 -19.80
C ARG A 212 5.88 5.16 -19.19
N ASP A 213 7.06 5.67 -18.85
CA ASP A 213 7.26 7.03 -18.37
C ASP A 213 6.41 7.37 -17.14
N LEU A 214 6.23 6.41 -16.23
CA LEU A 214 5.49 6.62 -14.99
C LEU A 214 6.42 7.34 -14.00
N GLY A 215 6.46 8.68 -14.11
CA GLY A 215 7.46 9.52 -13.45
C GLY A 215 8.73 9.67 -14.29
N ASN A 216 9.87 9.83 -13.62
CA ASN A 216 11.20 9.87 -14.23
C ASN A 216 12.21 9.21 -13.28
N PRO A 217 12.94 8.16 -13.70
CA PRO A 217 13.87 7.41 -12.84
C PRO A 217 14.97 8.28 -12.21
N ASN A 218 15.22 9.46 -12.78
CA ASN A 218 16.22 10.40 -12.29
C ASN A 218 15.67 11.50 -11.36
N ALA A 219 14.36 11.52 -11.09
CA ALA A 219 13.71 12.58 -10.32
C ALA A 219 13.06 12.04 -9.02
N ASP A 220 13.87 11.90 -7.96
CA ASP A 220 13.41 11.36 -6.67
C ASP A 220 12.29 12.14 -5.99
N GLY A 221 12.24 13.46 -6.28
CA GLY A 221 11.19 14.37 -5.80
C GLY A 221 9.89 14.29 -6.59
N GLY A 222 9.86 13.54 -7.70
CA GLY A 222 8.72 13.45 -8.62
C GLY A 222 8.81 14.34 -9.84
N VAL A 223 7.82 14.19 -10.72
CA VAL A 223 7.68 14.96 -11.97
C VAL A 223 6.37 15.71 -11.96
N PHE A 224 6.44 17.02 -12.17
CA PHE A 224 5.27 17.85 -12.39
C PHE A 224 4.77 17.72 -13.83
N TYR A 225 3.48 17.51 -13.99
CA TYR A 225 2.82 17.44 -15.29
C TYR A 225 1.73 18.52 -15.38
N GLU A 226 1.83 19.41 -16.37
CA GLU A 226 0.73 20.30 -16.74
C GLU A 226 -0.47 19.48 -17.23
N HIS A 227 -0.21 18.51 -18.10
CA HIS A 227 -1.17 17.52 -18.55
C HIS A 227 -0.46 16.26 -19.08
N LYS A 228 -0.80 15.08 -18.54
CA LYS A 228 -0.30 13.79 -19.00
C LYS A 228 -1.34 12.70 -18.79
N ILE A 229 -1.41 11.74 -19.71
CA ILE A 229 -2.35 10.62 -19.66
C ILE A 229 -1.58 9.32 -19.84
N TRP A 230 -1.89 8.33 -19.00
CA TRP A 230 -1.53 6.93 -19.18
C TRP A 230 -2.81 6.12 -19.30
N ASN A 231 -2.91 5.31 -20.35
CA ASN A 231 -4.01 4.38 -20.55
C ASN A 231 -3.45 2.97 -20.46
N LEU A 232 -4.16 2.09 -19.77
CA LEU A 232 -3.81 0.70 -19.61
C LEU A 232 -4.97 -0.18 -20.08
N PRO A 233 -5.10 -0.41 -21.42
CA PRO A 233 -6.27 -1.08 -21.99
C PRO A 233 -6.48 -2.51 -21.48
N CYS A 234 -5.40 -3.23 -21.17
CA CYS A 234 -5.47 -4.59 -20.63
C CYS A 234 -6.24 -4.68 -19.30
N ASN A 235 -6.29 -3.57 -18.55
CA ASN A 235 -6.99 -3.47 -17.27
C ASN A 235 -8.15 -2.45 -17.31
N ASN A 236 -8.55 -2.04 -18.51
CA ASN A 236 -9.53 -0.97 -18.76
C ASN A 236 -9.42 0.22 -17.78
N SER A 237 -8.21 0.70 -17.54
CA SER A 237 -7.95 1.73 -16.54
C SER A 237 -7.06 2.83 -17.08
N SER A 238 -7.08 4.00 -16.43
CA SER A 238 -6.27 5.13 -16.87
C SER A 238 -5.98 6.12 -15.74
N LEU A 239 -4.82 6.77 -15.84
CA LEU A 239 -4.45 7.94 -15.07
C LEU A 239 -4.39 9.16 -15.98
N THR A 240 -5.08 10.23 -15.61
CA THR A 240 -4.84 11.58 -16.13
C THR A 240 -4.28 12.44 -15.00
N VAL A 241 -3.19 13.16 -15.25
CA VAL A 241 -2.58 14.11 -14.31
C VAL A 241 -2.65 15.50 -14.92
N LYS A 242 -3.14 16.48 -14.16
CA LYS A 242 -3.25 17.89 -14.55
C LYS A 242 -2.74 18.79 -13.44
N ASN A 243 -1.83 19.72 -13.78
CA ASN A 243 -1.21 20.66 -12.82
C ASN A 243 -0.76 20.01 -11.50
N SER A 244 -0.21 18.80 -11.59
CA SER A 244 0.05 17.96 -10.41
C SER A 244 1.39 17.27 -10.54
N LEU A 245 1.97 16.92 -9.39
CA LEU A 245 3.26 16.26 -9.32
C LEU A 245 3.08 14.77 -8.98
N LEU A 246 3.49 13.87 -9.88
CA LEU A 246 3.55 12.44 -9.57
C LEU A 246 4.90 12.15 -8.92
N GLN A 247 4.90 11.77 -7.66
CA GLN A 247 6.12 11.53 -6.89
C GLN A 247 6.75 10.21 -7.29
N ARG A 248 6.02 9.12 -7.07
CA ARG A 248 6.44 7.75 -7.32
C ARG A 248 5.23 6.87 -7.58
N ALA A 249 5.44 5.68 -8.11
CA ALA A 249 4.38 4.72 -8.37
C ALA A 249 4.72 3.29 -7.92
N TRP A 250 3.73 2.49 -7.55
CA TRP A 250 3.88 1.06 -7.26
C TRP A 250 2.83 0.27 -8.07
N PRO A 251 3.18 -0.15 -9.29
CA PRO A 251 2.35 -1.11 -10.01
C PRO A 251 2.44 -2.48 -9.35
N VAL A 252 1.31 -3.12 -9.15
CA VAL A 252 1.22 -4.47 -8.59
C VAL A 252 0.41 -5.38 -9.51
N THR A 253 0.83 -6.63 -9.67
CA THR A 253 0.21 -7.58 -10.60
C THR A 253 -0.03 -8.95 -9.98
N TRP A 254 -1.07 -9.64 -10.43
CA TRP A 254 -1.39 -11.03 -10.08
C TRP A 254 -2.19 -11.75 -11.16
N GLY A 255 -2.26 -13.08 -11.08
CA GLY A 255 -3.04 -13.93 -11.98
C GLY A 255 -2.33 -14.23 -13.29
N GLN A 256 -3.01 -14.06 -14.42
CA GLN A 256 -2.48 -14.33 -15.77
C GLN A 256 -2.01 -13.02 -16.45
N VAL A 257 -1.27 -12.18 -15.72
CA VAL A 257 -0.84 -10.85 -16.20
C VAL A 257 0.64 -10.88 -16.58
N SER A 258 0.97 -10.37 -17.76
CA SER A 258 2.34 -9.97 -18.11
C SER A 258 2.41 -8.46 -18.22
N LEU A 259 3.18 -7.82 -17.32
CA LEU A 259 3.33 -6.38 -17.25
C LEU A 259 4.74 -5.95 -17.62
N VAL A 260 4.87 -5.10 -18.64
CA VAL A 260 6.12 -4.43 -19.00
C VAL A 260 6.09 -2.99 -18.49
N ILE A 261 7.11 -2.58 -17.74
CA ILE A 261 7.29 -1.22 -17.26
C ILE A 261 8.62 -0.67 -17.77
N ARG A 262 8.60 0.54 -18.33
CA ARG A 262 9.80 1.20 -18.87
C ARG A 262 9.97 2.62 -18.36
N ASN A 263 11.22 3.03 -18.15
CA ASN A 263 11.59 4.42 -17.88
C ASN A 263 10.76 5.08 -16.76
N SER A 264 10.66 4.42 -15.60
CA SER A 264 9.74 4.83 -14.53
C SER A 264 10.44 5.02 -13.19
N ASN A 265 9.82 5.81 -12.30
CA ASN A 265 10.25 5.97 -10.91
C ASN A 265 9.29 5.22 -9.98
N LEU A 266 9.73 4.06 -9.52
CA LEU A 266 8.90 3.10 -8.83
C LEU A 266 9.29 3.02 -7.35
N VAL A 267 8.31 2.89 -6.46
CA VAL A 267 8.56 2.63 -5.03
C VAL A 267 8.62 1.14 -4.79
N ASP A 268 7.54 0.44 -5.09
CA ASP A 268 7.32 -0.89 -4.55
C ASP A 268 6.57 -1.78 -5.55
N PRO A 269 7.12 -2.00 -6.76
CA PRO A 269 6.53 -2.94 -7.70
C PRO A 269 6.54 -4.36 -7.16
N ARG A 270 5.37 -5.01 -7.20
CA ARG A 270 5.20 -6.38 -6.69
C ARG A 270 4.44 -7.27 -7.65
N VAL A 271 4.82 -8.55 -7.66
CA VAL A 271 4.00 -9.62 -8.26
C VAL A 271 3.52 -10.54 -7.14
N PHE A 272 2.21 -10.70 -7.05
CA PHE A 272 1.53 -11.62 -6.14
C PHE A 272 0.86 -12.71 -6.95
N GLY A 273 0.98 -13.99 -6.61
CA GLY A 273 0.00 -15.02 -6.98
C GLY A 273 -0.15 -15.36 -8.48
N GLY A 274 0.08 -16.62 -8.82
CA GLY A 274 -0.14 -17.16 -10.17
C GLY A 274 1.05 -16.90 -11.10
N PRO A 275 0.98 -17.31 -12.39
CA PRO A 275 2.12 -17.24 -13.31
C PRO A 275 2.45 -15.83 -13.79
N ALA A 276 1.94 -14.80 -13.12
CA ALA A 276 2.12 -13.40 -13.46
C ALA A 276 3.60 -13.02 -13.59
N THR A 277 3.89 -12.16 -14.56
CA THR A 277 5.23 -11.67 -14.86
C THR A 277 5.26 -10.14 -14.83
N MET A 278 6.35 -9.58 -14.33
CA MET A 278 6.63 -8.15 -14.44
C MET A 278 8.04 -7.93 -14.97
N GLU A 279 8.18 -7.14 -16.03
CA GLU A 279 9.47 -6.79 -16.62
C GLU A 279 9.72 -5.29 -16.44
N ASN A 280 10.77 -4.93 -15.72
CA ASN A 280 11.15 -3.54 -15.44
C ASN A 280 12.43 -3.18 -16.21
N TYR A 281 12.35 -2.16 -17.05
CA TYR A 281 13.47 -1.67 -17.87
C TYR A 281 13.77 -0.21 -17.55
N ASP A 282 15.06 0.12 -17.49
CA ASP A 282 15.56 1.50 -17.42
C ASP A 282 14.89 2.33 -16.31
N SER A 283 14.65 1.73 -15.14
CA SER A 283 13.82 2.30 -14.08
C SER A 283 14.59 2.42 -12.76
N THR A 284 14.05 3.23 -11.85
CA THR A 284 14.49 3.25 -10.44
C THR A 284 13.40 2.60 -9.60
N LEU A 285 13.79 1.75 -8.67
CA LEU A 285 12.91 1.02 -7.75
C LEU A 285 13.39 1.27 -6.32
N ASP A 286 12.51 1.54 -5.36
CA ASP A 286 12.92 1.57 -3.95
C ASP A 286 13.01 0.14 -3.38
N HIS A 287 11.96 -0.63 -3.59
CA HIS A 287 11.78 -2.02 -3.19
C HIS A 287 11.26 -2.82 -4.38
N VAL A 288 11.47 -4.13 -4.41
CA VAL A 288 10.84 -5.00 -5.41
C VAL A 288 10.59 -6.38 -4.81
N ALA A 289 9.41 -6.95 -5.07
CA ALA A 289 9.08 -8.22 -4.47
C ALA A 289 8.24 -9.16 -5.34
N ALA A 290 8.54 -10.46 -5.24
CA ALA A 290 7.82 -11.53 -5.91
C ALA A 290 7.39 -12.61 -4.92
N TYR A 291 6.12 -12.99 -4.99
CA TYR A 291 5.45 -13.94 -4.11
C TYR A 291 4.60 -14.93 -4.90
N GLN A 292 4.36 -16.11 -4.32
CA GLN A 292 3.34 -17.07 -4.79
C GLN A 292 3.37 -17.35 -6.31
N GLU A 293 4.49 -17.86 -6.83
CA GLU A 293 4.75 -18.16 -8.26
C GLU A 293 4.97 -16.93 -9.17
N GLY A 294 4.90 -15.72 -8.60
CA GLY A 294 5.19 -14.48 -9.31
C GLY A 294 6.64 -14.38 -9.78
N ARG A 295 6.86 -13.81 -10.97
CA ARG A 295 8.19 -13.67 -11.58
C ARG A 295 8.47 -12.24 -12.00
N ILE A 296 9.66 -11.72 -11.68
CA ILE A 296 10.09 -10.37 -12.09
C ILE A 296 11.40 -10.46 -12.87
N TYR A 297 11.49 -9.69 -13.96
CA TYR A 297 12.73 -9.43 -14.68
C TYR A 297 13.07 -7.95 -14.55
N ILE A 298 14.33 -7.64 -14.25
CA ILE A 298 14.81 -6.28 -14.03
C ILE A 298 16.04 -6.07 -14.91
N GLU A 299 16.00 -5.06 -15.78
CA GLU A 299 17.08 -4.74 -16.71
C GLU A 299 17.46 -3.25 -16.63
N ASN A 300 18.78 -2.99 -16.60
CA ASN A 300 19.37 -1.64 -16.64
C ASN A 300 18.73 -0.67 -15.62
N SER A 301 18.50 -1.16 -14.41
CA SER A 301 17.69 -0.45 -13.40
C SER A 301 18.45 -0.30 -12.09
N GLN A 302 18.02 0.66 -11.28
CA GLN A 302 18.60 0.94 -9.97
C GLN A 302 17.64 0.57 -8.85
N ILE A 303 18.15 -0.03 -7.77
CA ILE A 303 17.36 -0.40 -6.59
C ILE A 303 17.91 0.34 -5.36
N ARG A 304 17.03 0.96 -4.56
CA ARG A 304 17.44 1.75 -3.40
C ARG A 304 17.62 0.92 -2.13
N TYR A 305 16.68 0.04 -1.83
CA TYR A 305 16.60 -0.59 -0.51
C TYR A 305 16.75 -2.11 -0.58
N ASP A 306 15.77 -2.83 -1.14
CA ASP A 306 15.77 -4.29 -1.06
C ASP A 306 15.03 -5.00 -2.20
N ILE A 307 15.38 -6.28 -2.32
CA ILE A 307 14.74 -7.29 -3.17
C ILE A 307 14.21 -8.37 -2.25
N GLN A 308 12.91 -8.67 -2.34
CA GLN A 308 12.30 -9.75 -1.57
C GLN A 308 11.72 -10.82 -2.50
N VAL A 309 12.14 -12.07 -2.32
CA VAL A 309 11.60 -13.21 -3.06
C VAL A 309 11.15 -14.28 -2.08
N ASN A 310 9.87 -14.64 -2.14
CA ASN A 310 9.29 -15.61 -1.22
C ASN A 310 8.40 -16.60 -1.96
N ASP A 311 8.22 -17.77 -1.37
CA ASP A 311 7.43 -18.91 -1.86
C ASP A 311 8.05 -19.71 -3.02
N PRO A 312 7.70 -21.01 -3.15
CA PRO A 312 8.18 -21.84 -4.25
C PRO A 312 7.78 -21.28 -5.62
N ASN A 313 8.67 -21.43 -6.60
CA ASN A 313 8.50 -20.98 -7.98
C ASN A 313 8.43 -19.46 -8.19
N SER A 314 8.59 -18.65 -7.14
CA SER A 314 8.80 -17.21 -7.29
C SER A 314 10.26 -16.90 -7.58
N SER A 315 10.49 -16.00 -8.54
CA SER A 315 11.84 -15.59 -8.89
C SER A 315 11.94 -14.13 -9.30
N ILE A 316 13.08 -13.51 -8.99
CA ILE A 316 13.46 -12.21 -9.52
C ILE A 316 14.78 -12.37 -10.26
N HIS A 317 14.82 -11.98 -11.53
CA HIS A 317 15.98 -12.07 -12.39
C HIS A 317 16.51 -10.67 -12.71
N GLY A 318 17.78 -10.39 -12.42
CA GLY A 318 18.39 -9.08 -12.64
C GLY A 318 19.51 -9.10 -13.67
N PHE A 319 19.48 -8.19 -14.65
CA PHE A 319 20.58 -7.90 -15.57
C PHE A 319 20.95 -6.42 -15.47
N GLN A 320 22.23 -6.12 -15.19
CA GLN A 320 22.70 -4.74 -14.95
C GLN A 320 21.88 -3.99 -13.89
N VAL A 321 21.59 -4.67 -12.78
CA VAL A 321 20.98 -4.06 -11.60
C VAL A 321 22.06 -3.45 -10.73
N SER A 322 21.87 -2.21 -10.29
CA SER A 322 22.84 -1.51 -9.44
C SER A 322 22.17 -0.78 -8.27
N PRO A 323 22.88 -0.50 -7.17
CA PRO A 323 22.34 0.35 -6.13
C PRO A 323 22.05 1.76 -6.65
N ARG A 324 20.96 2.37 -6.16
CA ARG A 324 20.60 3.75 -6.49
C ARG A 324 21.48 4.77 -5.76
N ASP A 325 21.77 4.53 -4.49
CA ASP A 325 22.52 5.43 -3.62
C ASP A 325 23.94 4.86 -3.42
N GLU A 326 24.98 5.67 -3.63
CA GLU A 326 26.40 5.22 -3.70
C GLU A 326 26.91 4.56 -2.40
N ASP A 327 26.31 4.88 -1.27
CA ASP A 327 26.71 4.43 0.06
C ASP A 327 25.83 3.30 0.61
N ARG A 328 24.93 2.75 -0.20
CA ARG A 328 23.98 1.73 0.22
C ARG A 328 24.04 0.48 -0.63
N GLU A 329 24.14 -0.68 0.02
CA GLU A 329 24.00 -1.98 -0.63
C GLU A 329 22.52 -2.38 -0.75
N ILE A 330 22.18 -3.10 -1.82
CA ILE A 330 20.85 -3.70 -1.98
C ILE A 330 20.76 -4.90 -1.05
N VAL A 331 19.76 -4.92 -0.17
CA VAL A 331 19.49 -6.08 0.69
C VAL A 331 18.66 -7.10 -0.08
N VAL A 332 19.12 -8.34 -0.17
CA VAL A 332 18.38 -9.44 -0.81
C VAL A 332 17.85 -10.39 0.25
N SER A 333 16.55 -10.61 0.25
CA SER A 333 15.84 -11.51 1.18
C SER A 333 15.16 -12.63 0.41
N GLU A 334 15.65 -13.85 0.57
CA GLU A 334 15.13 -15.06 -0.05
C GLU A 334 14.52 -15.97 1.02
N ALA A 335 13.27 -16.38 0.82
CA ALA A 335 12.55 -17.23 1.77
C ALA A 335 11.67 -18.28 1.07
N ASN A 336 11.40 -19.38 1.77
CA ASN A 336 10.46 -20.44 1.37
C ASN A 336 10.58 -20.96 -0.07
N GLY A 337 11.79 -20.94 -0.65
CA GLY A 337 12.07 -21.44 -2.00
C GLY A 337 12.03 -20.38 -3.12
N GLY A 338 11.78 -19.11 -2.79
CA GLY A 338 11.96 -18.00 -3.71
C GLY A 338 13.44 -17.67 -3.91
N ALA A 339 13.81 -17.18 -5.10
CA ALA A 339 15.21 -16.89 -5.44
C ALA A 339 15.41 -15.60 -6.25
N TYR A 340 16.47 -14.87 -5.93
CA TYR A 340 17.03 -13.80 -6.76
C TYR A 340 18.20 -14.34 -7.61
N ILE A 341 18.16 -14.08 -8.91
CA ILE A 341 19.13 -14.62 -9.87
C ILE A 341 19.71 -13.49 -10.72
N GLU A 342 21.00 -13.20 -10.53
CA GLU A 342 21.74 -12.30 -11.40
C GLU A 342 22.05 -12.99 -12.74
N LEU A 343 21.80 -12.29 -13.84
CA LEU A 343 21.94 -12.80 -15.20
C LEU A 343 23.18 -12.22 -15.89
N ALA A 344 23.83 -13.05 -16.71
CA ALA A 344 24.99 -12.65 -17.52
C ALA A 344 24.60 -12.07 -18.89
N THR A 345 23.37 -12.29 -19.35
CA THR A 345 22.84 -11.82 -20.64
C THR A 345 21.44 -11.25 -20.46
N PRO A 346 21.04 -10.25 -21.25
CA PRO A 346 19.71 -9.67 -21.16
C PRO A 346 18.64 -10.64 -21.69
N GLY A 347 17.44 -10.53 -21.13
CA GLY A 347 16.21 -11.19 -21.55
C GLY A 347 15.50 -11.92 -20.39
N PRO A 348 14.15 -11.84 -20.32
CA PRO A 348 13.39 -12.64 -19.37
C PRO A 348 13.59 -14.15 -19.67
N PRO A 349 13.79 -15.00 -18.66
CA PRO A 349 14.14 -16.42 -18.86
C PRO A 349 12.95 -17.37 -19.05
N TRP A 350 11.75 -16.86 -19.35
CA TRP A 350 10.51 -17.65 -19.48
C TRP A 350 9.90 -17.63 -20.87
#